data_AF-A0A2H5NA10-F1
#
_entry.id   AF-A0A2H5NA10-F1
#
_cell.length_a   1.000
_cell.length_b   1.000
_cell.length_c   1.000
_cell.angle_alpha   90.00
_cell.angle_beta   90.00
_cell.angle_gamma   90.00
#
_symmetry.space_group_name_H-M   'P 1'
#
loop_
_entity.id
_entity.type
_entity.pdbx_description
1 polymer ?
#
loop_
_entity_poly.entity_id
_entity_poly.type
_entity_poly.pdbx_seq_one_letter_code
_entity_poly.pdbx_strand_id
1 'polypeptide(L)' 'MAATLSSQLKNICVLFGFRYRKYKEFVQVAVGLGRAIAERKLHLVYRGGDRGLPKLVSEAAFVRGSQVLDIIPKALKP' A
#
# COMPACT_ATOMS: atom_id res chain seq x y z
N MET A 1 10.32 -21.65 28.45
CA MET A 1 9.77 -21.43 27.10
C MET A 1 9.36 -19.98 27.01
N ALA A 2 10.09 -19.16 26.24
CA ALA A 2 9.75 -17.76 26.05
C ALA A 2 8.44 -17.66 25.27
N ALA A 3 7.45 -16.96 25.80
CA ALA A 3 6.26 -16.60 25.04
C ALA A 3 6.71 -15.75 23.85
N THR A 4 6.72 -16.32 22.65
CA THR A 4 6.78 -15.54 21.43
C THR A 4 5.49 -14.74 21.38
N LEU A 5 5.52 -13.49 21.85
CA LEU A 5 4.48 -12.52 21.52
C LEU A 5 4.55 -12.33 20.01
N SER A 6 3.85 -13.19 19.27
CA SER A 6 3.60 -13.01 17.85
C SER A 6 2.71 -11.78 17.73
N SER A 7 3.33 -10.60 17.70
CA SER A 7 2.67 -9.38 17.25
C SER A 7 2.38 -9.58 15.76
N GLN A 8 1.23 -10.22 15.49
CA GLN A 8 0.70 -10.38 14.15
C GLN A 8 0.66 -9.00 13.51
N LEU A 9 1.46 -8.80 12.46
CA LEU A 9 1.43 -7.56 11.68
C LEU A 9 0.02 -7.41 11.13
N LYS A 10 -0.60 -6.25 11.37
CA LYS A 10 -1.94 -5.93 10.84
C LYS A 10 -1.88 -4.91 9.71
N ASN A 11 -0.94 -3.96 9.80
CA ASN A 11 -0.85 -2.81 8.91
C ASN A 11 0.56 -2.72 8.32
N ILE A 12 0.66 -2.34 7.06
CA ILE A 12 1.94 -2.09 6.38
C ILE A 12 1.93 -0.69 5.76
N CYS A 13 2.98 0.08 6.01
CA CYS A 13 3.17 1.38 5.38
C CYS A 13 3.99 1.23 4.09
N VAL A 14 3.45 1.67 2.95
CA VAL A 14 4.17 1.63 1.67
C VAL A 14 4.56 3.04 1.26
N LEU A 15 5.86 3.24 1.07
CA LEU A 15 6.44 4.49 0.58
C LEU A 15 6.79 4.36 -0.91
N PHE A 16 6.41 5.37 -1.68
CA PHE A 16 6.69 5.42 -3.11
C PHE A 16 7.80 6.43 -3.40
N GLY A 17 8.81 6.01 -4.16
CA GLY A 17 9.83 6.92 -4.68
C GLY A 17 9.29 7.81 -5.80
N PHE A 18 9.81 9.03 -5.90
CA PHE A 18 9.48 9.94 -6.99
C PHE A 18 10.13 9.46 -8.30
N ARG A 19 9.36 9.44 -9.41
CA ARG A 19 9.70 9.08 -10.81
C ARG A 19 9.35 7.65 -11.30
N TYR A 20 8.11 7.20 -11.08
CA TYR A 20 7.58 5.99 -11.73
C TYR A 20 7.29 6.14 -13.25
N ARG A 21 7.28 7.38 -13.79
CA ARG A 21 6.86 7.67 -15.17
C ARG A 21 7.68 6.97 -16.26
N LYS A 22 8.84 6.37 -15.94
CA LYS A 22 9.80 5.89 -16.92
C LYS A 22 9.69 4.39 -17.25
N TYR A 23 9.02 3.58 -16.41
CA TYR A 23 9.03 2.11 -16.53
C TYR A 23 7.65 1.51 -16.27
N LYS A 24 7.09 0.83 -17.27
CA LYS A 24 5.76 0.20 -17.21
C LYS A 24 5.75 -1.06 -16.33
N GLU A 25 6.92 -1.66 -16.14
CA GLU A 25 7.16 -2.86 -15.34
C GLU A 25 6.72 -2.66 -13.88
N PHE A 26 6.87 -1.44 -13.35
CA PHE A 26 6.43 -1.12 -11.99
C PHE A 26 4.91 -1.19 -11.80
N VAL A 27 4.11 -1.10 -12.86
CA VAL A 27 2.64 -1.23 -12.79
C VAL A 27 2.27 -2.63 -12.33
N GLN A 28 2.86 -3.66 -12.95
CA GLN A 28 2.57 -5.05 -12.59
C GLN A 28 3.02 -5.36 -11.16
N VAL A 29 4.19 -4.85 -10.76
CA VAL A 29 4.71 -5.00 -9.40
C VAL A 29 3.82 -4.31 -8.38
N ALA A 30 3.33 -3.10 -8.66
CA ALA A 30 2.41 -2.37 -7.78
C ALA A 30 1.09 -3.13 -7.58
N VAL A 31 0.50 -3.63 -8.66
CA VAL A 31 -0.73 -4.45 -8.55
C VAL A 31 -0.45 -5.74 -7.77
N GLY A 32 0.66 -6.43 -8.06
CA GLY A 32 1.06 -7.64 -7.34
C GLY A 32 1.26 -7.39 -5.84
N LEU A 33 1.87 -6.26 -5.48
CA LEU A 33 2.05 -5.85 -4.08
C LEU A 33 0.70 -5.67 -3.38
N GLY A 34 -0.24 -4.94 -3.98
CA GLY A 34 -1.58 -4.74 -3.40
C GLY A 34 -2.32 -6.06 -3.17
N ARG A 35 -2.23 -7.00 -4.12
CA ARG A 35 -2.81 -8.35 -3.98
C ARG A 35 -2.17 -9.12 -2.83
N ALA A 36 -0.85 -9.11 -2.75
CA ALA A 36 -0.10 -9.84 -1.73
C ALA A 36 -0.32 -9.28 -0.31
N ILE A 37 -0.68 -7.99 -0.17
CA ILE A 37 -1.10 -7.39 1.10
C ILE A 37 -2.46 -7.97 1.52
N ALA A 38 -3.42 -8.01 0.60
CA ALA A 38 -4.76 -8.54 0.89
C ALA A 38 -4.77 -10.04 1.17
N GLU A 39 -4.02 -10.82 0.41
CA GLU A 39 -3.90 -12.28 0.61
C GLU A 39 -3.34 -12.61 2.00
N ARG A 40 -2.48 -11.74 2.55
CA ARG A 40 -1.94 -11.87 3.91
C ARG A 40 -2.84 -11.29 4.99
N LYS A 41 -4.04 -10.82 4.65
CA LYS A 41 -4.99 -10.15 5.55
C LYS A 41 -4.39 -8.92 6.24
N LEU A 42 -3.47 -8.24 5.56
CA LEU A 42 -2.87 -6.99 6.01
C LEU A 42 -3.68 -5.80 5.49
N HIS A 43 -3.53 -4.66 6.16
CA HIS A 43 -4.10 -3.38 5.74
C HIS A 43 -2.99 -2.44 5.27
N LEU A 44 -3.32 -1.62 4.29
CA LEU A 44 -2.37 -0.71 3.67
C LEU A 44 -2.47 0.67 4.32
N VAL A 45 -1.33 1.21 4.72
CA VAL A 45 -1.15 2.64 5.01
C VAL A 45 -0.24 3.19 3.93
N TYR A 46 -0.55 4.35 3.36
CA TYR A 46 0.34 5.00 2.43
C TYR A 46 0.21 6.51 2.47
N ARG A 47 1.26 7.20 2.02
CA ARG A 47 1.23 8.63 1.82
C ARG A 47 0.48 8.93 0.51
N GLY A 48 -0.63 9.62 0.60
CA GLY A 48 -1.52 9.87 -0.52
C GLY A 48 -1.00 10.72 -1.64
N GLY A 49 -1.73 10.59 -2.75
CA GLY A 49 -1.68 11.39 -3.96
C GLY A 49 -2.54 10.71 -5.02
N ASP A 50 -3.46 11.44 -5.65
CA ASP A 50 -4.52 10.85 -6.50
C ASP A 50 -4.03 10.18 -7.81
N ARG A 51 -2.72 10.09 -8.02
CA ARG A 51 -2.13 9.68 -9.32
C ARG A 51 -0.89 8.81 -9.15
N GLY A 52 -0.83 7.72 -9.92
CA GLY A 52 0.37 6.90 -10.11
C GLY A 52 0.31 5.50 -9.49
N LEU A 53 1.48 4.91 -9.27
CA LEU A 53 1.62 3.61 -8.60
C LEU A 53 0.93 3.53 -7.22
N PRO A 54 0.93 4.57 -6.36
CA PRO A 54 0.23 4.50 -5.07
C PRO A 54 -1.23 4.10 -5.20
N LYS A 55 -1.92 4.70 -6.17
CA LYS A 55 -3.32 4.40 -6.48
C LYS A 55 -3.53 2.96 -6.94
N LEU A 56 -2.62 2.43 -7.75
CA LEU A 56 -2.71 1.03 -8.21
C LEU A 56 -2.53 0.03 -7.08
N VAL A 57 -1.60 0.29 -6.15
CA VAL A 57 -1.42 -0.56 -4.97
C VAL A 57 -2.66 -0.50 -4.07
N SER A 58 -3.19 0.70 -3.83
CA SER A 58 -4.33 0.90 -2.94
C SER A 58 -5.61 0.28 -3.51
N GLU A 59 -5.90 0.48 -4.80
CA GLU A 59 -7.03 -0.16 -5.47
C GLU A 59 -6.91 -1.68 -5.42
N ALA A 60 -5.74 -2.25 -5.75
CA ALA A 60 -5.54 -3.70 -5.76
C ALA A 60 -5.70 -4.35 -4.38
N ALA A 61 -5.30 -3.66 -3.31
CA ALA A 61 -5.52 -4.10 -1.93
C ALA A 61 -6.99 -3.95 -1.52
N PHE A 62 -7.60 -2.79 -1.81
CA PHE A 62 -8.97 -2.46 -1.41
C PHE A 62 -10.01 -3.41 -2.02
N VAL A 63 -9.94 -3.66 -3.33
CA VAL A 63 -10.89 -4.55 -4.02
C VAL A 63 -10.82 -6.01 -3.52
N ARG A 64 -9.76 -6.37 -2.80
CA ARG A 64 -9.56 -7.70 -2.19
C ARG A 64 -9.86 -7.74 -0.69
N GLY A 65 -10.44 -6.67 -0.14
CA GLY A 65 -10.92 -6.63 1.24
C GLY A 65 -9.92 -6.11 2.27
N SER A 66 -8.75 -5.60 1.85
CA SER A 66 -7.88 -4.86 2.77
C SER A 66 -8.44 -3.46 3.04
N GLN A 67 -8.33 -3.01 4.29
CA GLN A 67 -8.48 -1.60 4.60
C GLN A 67 -7.30 -0.82 4.01
N VAL A 68 -7.59 0.42 3.58
CA VAL A 68 -6.61 1.35 3.05
C VAL A 68 -6.74 2.67 3.79
N LEU A 69 -5.64 3.14 4.37
CA LEU A 69 -5.52 4.46 4.99
C LEU A 69 -4.57 5.33 4.18
N ASP A 70 -5.12 6.41 3.64
CA ASP A 70 -4.38 7.47 2.97
C ASP A 70 -4.06 8.60 3.97
N ILE A 71 -2.78 8.98 4.05
CA ILE A 71 -2.30 10.10 4.87
C ILE A 71 -1.70 11.19 3.98
N ILE A 72 -2.33 12.37 3.97
CA ILE A 72 -1.87 13.58 3.30
C ILE A 72 -1.78 14.75 4.29
N PRO A 73 -0.67 15.52 4.32
CA PRO A 73 -0.62 16.79 5.02
C PRO A 73 -1.68 17.75 4.51
N LYS A 74 -2.33 18.53 5.39
CA LYS A 74 -3.38 19.49 4.98
C LYS A 74 -2.93 20.45 3.87
N ALA A 75 -1.66 20.88 3.90
CA ALA A 75 -1.08 21.76 2.89
C ALA A 75 -0.92 21.12 1.50
N LEU A 76 -1.05 19.80 1.40
CA LEU A 76 -0.93 19.02 0.15
C LEU A 76 -2.25 18.36 -0.26
N LYS A 77 -3.36 18.68 0.43
CA LYS A 77 -4.68 18.29 -0.07
C LYS A 77 -4.89 18.94 -1.44
N PRO A 78 -5.45 18.20 -2.42
CA PRO A 78 -5.78 18.77 -3.73
C PRO A 78 -6.77 19.93 -3.62
#